data_AF-A0A2V9CES2-F1
#
_entry.id   AF-A0A2V9CES2-F1
#
_cell.length_a   1.000
_cell.length_b   1.000
_cell.length_c   1.000
_cell.angle_alpha   90.00
_cell.angle_beta   90.00
_cell.angle_gamma   90.00
#
_symmetry.space_group_name_H-M   'P 1'
#
loop_
_entity.id
_entity.type
_entity.pdbx_description
1 polymer ?
#
loop_
_entity_poly.entity_id
_entity_poly.type
_entity_poly.pdbx_seq_one_letter_code
_entity_poly.pdbx_strand_id
1 'polypeptide(L)'
;MKPSQSRTTNDVFEIYANRRAKLTVSKLDRDTILIEGDRTGLEFLGHLVLTYAQSNEHAIQFSPKGAGMARFTKQSTLGFYLHRLPCAEGEGKLVRRKRTPKAR
;
A
#
# COMPACT_ATOMS: atom_id res chain seq x y z
N MET A 1 30.06 -14.07 -1.46
CA MET A 1 29.05 -13.27 -2.20
C MET A 1 28.68 -12.08 -1.33
N LYS A 2 28.81 -10.85 -1.84
CA LYS A 2 28.25 -9.67 -1.14
C LYS A 2 26.73 -9.83 -1.11
N PRO A 3 26.03 -9.59 0.00
CA PRO A 3 24.57 -9.63 0.00
C PRO A 3 24.11 -8.64 -1.06
N SER A 4 23.34 -9.10 -2.06
CA SER A 4 22.64 -8.18 -2.95
C SER A 4 21.75 -7.34 -2.04
N GLN A 5 21.96 -6.03 -1.98
CA GLN A 5 21.10 -5.16 -1.16
C GLN A 5 19.65 -5.38 -1.61
N SER A 6 18.89 -6.12 -0.79
CA SER A 6 17.47 -6.31 -1.03
C SER A 6 16.83 -4.95 -0.82
N ARG A 7 16.23 -4.39 -1.89
CA ARG A 7 15.54 -3.10 -1.77
C ARG A 7 14.42 -3.23 -0.75
N THR A 8 14.33 -2.26 0.14
CA THR A 8 13.24 -2.16 1.11
C THR A 8 12.03 -1.48 0.49
N THR A 9 10.87 -1.62 1.13
CA THR A 9 9.67 -0.88 0.73
C THR A 9 9.88 0.63 0.82
N ASN A 10 10.64 1.10 1.83
CA ASN A 10 11.02 2.51 1.96
C ASN A 10 11.84 3.02 0.78
N ASP A 11 12.78 2.23 0.25
CA ASP A 11 13.55 2.61 -0.94
C ASP A 11 12.64 2.88 -2.14
N VAL A 12 11.58 2.07 -2.29
CA VAL A 12 10.56 2.28 -3.33
C VAL A 12 9.81 3.59 -3.10
N PHE A 13 9.41 3.89 -1.86
CA PHE A 13 8.77 5.18 -1.54
C PHE A 13 9.67 6.37 -1.89
N GLU A 14 10.96 6.32 -1.58
CA GLU A 14 11.92 7.38 -1.87
C GLU A 14 12.15 7.58 -3.38
N ILE A 15 12.40 6.49 -4.10
CA ILE A 15 12.60 6.53 -5.57
C ILE A 15 11.40 7.19 -6.25
N TYR A 16 10.19 6.78 -5.88
CA TYR A 16 8.99 7.29 -6.50
C TYR A 16 8.54 8.64 -5.93
N ALA A 17 9.00 9.03 -4.74
CA ALA A 17 8.86 10.39 -4.23
C ALA A 17 9.48 11.40 -5.18
N ASN A 18 10.72 11.15 -5.61
CA ASN A 18 11.45 11.99 -6.57
C ASN A 18 10.79 12.02 -7.95
N ARG A 19 10.12 10.93 -8.35
CA ARG A 19 9.37 10.83 -9.61
C ARG A 19 7.94 11.37 -9.53
N ARG A 20 7.53 11.93 -8.37
CA ARG A 20 6.20 12.48 -8.11
C ARG A 20 5.04 11.52 -8.41
N ALA A 21 5.27 10.22 -8.25
CA ALA A 21 4.27 9.19 -8.49
C ALA A 21 3.04 9.38 -7.59
N LYS A 22 1.85 9.29 -8.18
CA LYS A 22 0.59 9.37 -7.45
C LYS A 22 -0.42 8.35 -7.94
N LEU A 23 -1.26 7.89 -7.02
CA LEU A 23 -2.38 7.02 -7.27
C LEU A 23 -3.68 7.71 -6.83
N THR A 24 -4.75 7.49 -7.58
CA THR A 24 -6.11 7.67 -7.08
C THR A 24 -6.64 6.30 -6.67
N VAL A 25 -7.05 6.17 -5.40
CA VAL A 25 -7.62 4.92 -4.89
C VAL A 25 -8.96 5.19 -4.24
N SER A 26 -10.00 4.63 -4.82
CA SER A 26 -11.38 4.84 -4.42
C SER A 26 -12.22 3.59 -4.69
N LYS A 27 -13.48 3.61 -4.28
CA LYS A 27 -14.43 2.61 -4.77
C LYS A 27 -14.85 2.98 -6.18
N LEU A 28 -14.83 2.02 -7.10
CA LEU A 28 -15.51 2.14 -8.38
C LEU A 28 -17.01 1.86 -8.19
N ASP A 29 -17.31 0.78 -7.47
CA ASP A 29 -18.66 0.37 -7.13
C ASP A 29 -18.69 -0.34 -5.76
N ARG A 30 -19.72 -1.16 -5.50
CA ARG A 30 -19.88 -1.89 -4.24
C ARG A 30 -18.72 -2.86 -3.99
N ASP A 31 -18.30 -3.57 -5.04
CA ASP A 31 -17.44 -4.74 -4.98
C ASP A 31 -16.09 -4.52 -5.70
N THR A 32 -15.95 -3.40 -6.41
CA THR A 32 -14.74 -3.05 -7.18
C THR A 32 -14.02 -1.82 -6.61
N ILE A 33 -12.70 -1.94 -6.48
CA ILE A 33 -11.81 -0.82 -6.13
C ILE A 33 -11.22 -0.25 -7.42
N LEU A 34 -11.33 1.07 -7.58
CA LEU A 34 -10.65 1.81 -8.62
C LEU A 34 -9.23 2.14 -8.17
N ILE A 35 -8.25 1.77 -9.00
CA ILE A 35 -6.86 2.19 -8.85
C ILE A 35 -6.47 2.86 -10.16
N GLU A 36 -6.25 4.16 -10.11
CA GLU A 36 -5.82 4.96 -11.27
C GLU A 36 -4.48 5.61 -10.98
N GLY A 37 -3.71 5.79 -12.03
CA GLY A 37 -2.44 6.51 -12.01
C GLY A 37 -1.95 6.67 -13.45
N ASP A 38 -1.02 7.59 -13.65
CA ASP A 38 -0.22 7.56 -14.85
C ASP A 38 0.73 6.35 -14.83
N ARG A 39 1.52 6.18 -15.89
CA ARG A 39 2.53 5.12 -15.97
C ARG A 39 3.40 5.06 -14.71
N THR A 40 3.88 6.20 -14.22
CA THR A 40 4.77 6.28 -13.05
C THR A 40 4.06 5.83 -11.76
N GLY A 41 2.80 6.23 -11.59
CA GLY A 41 1.95 5.83 -10.46
C GLY A 41 1.68 4.33 -10.43
N LEU A 42 1.33 3.74 -11.57
CA LEU A 42 1.09 2.30 -11.67
C LEU A 42 2.37 1.48 -11.53
N GLU A 43 3.49 1.96 -12.08
CA GLU A 43 4.81 1.36 -11.85
C GLU A 43 5.21 1.39 -10.37
N PHE A 44 4.94 2.50 -9.66
CA PHE A 44 5.15 2.59 -8.22
C PHE A 44 4.41 1.47 -7.47
N LEU A 45 3.12 1.29 -7.76
CA LEU A 45 2.33 0.24 -7.12
C LEU A 45 2.88 -1.15 -7.41
N GLY A 46 3.21 -1.43 -8.67
CA GLY A 46 3.78 -2.72 -9.08
C GLY A 46 5.09 -3.02 -8.37
N HIS A 47 6.02 -2.06 -8.36
CA HIS A 47 7.30 -2.23 -7.66
C HIS A 47 7.12 -2.37 -6.14
N LEU A 48 6.19 -1.62 -5.54
CA LEU A 48 5.91 -1.74 -4.11
C LEU A 48 5.42 -3.15 -3.75
N VAL A 49 4.48 -3.71 -4.53
CA VAL A 49 3.94 -5.07 -4.32
C VAL A 49 5.06 -6.11 -4.48
N LEU A 50 5.86 -6.02 -5.54
CA LEU A 50 6.94 -6.98 -5.80
C LEU A 50 8.02 -6.93 -4.72
N THR A 51 8.46 -5.73 -4.34
CA THR A 51 9.45 -5.54 -3.29
C THR A 51 8.92 -6.02 -1.94
N TYR A 52 7.67 -5.72 -1.61
CA TYR A 52 7.05 -6.20 -0.37
C TYR A 52 6.92 -7.73 -0.34
N ALA A 53 6.57 -8.38 -1.46
CA ALA A 53 6.50 -9.84 -1.53
C ALA A 53 7.85 -10.53 -1.23
N GLN A 54 8.95 -9.86 -1.59
CA GLN A 54 10.33 -10.31 -1.37
C GLN A 54 10.91 -9.89 -0.01
N SER A 55 10.23 -9.02 0.73
CA SER A 55 10.72 -8.53 2.03
C SER A 55 10.43 -9.53 3.16
N ASN A 56 11.00 -9.27 4.33
CA ASN A 56 10.70 -10.00 5.56
C ASN A 56 9.54 -9.36 6.36
N GLU A 57 8.91 -8.30 5.83
CA GLU A 57 7.82 -7.60 6.52
C GLU A 57 6.52 -8.41 6.46
N HIS A 58 5.78 -8.45 7.57
CA HIS A 58 4.52 -9.18 7.65
C HIS A 58 3.34 -8.40 7.09
N ALA A 59 3.30 -7.07 7.27
CA ALA A 59 2.26 -6.18 6.76
C ALA A 59 2.83 -4.79 6.48
N ILE A 60 2.27 -4.09 5.49
CA ILE A 60 2.46 -2.65 5.29
C ILE A 60 1.11 -1.95 5.09
N GLN A 61 0.99 -0.73 5.60
CA GLN A 61 -0.20 0.09 5.47
C GLN A 61 0.15 1.53 5.14
N PHE A 62 -0.57 2.10 4.17
CA PHE A 62 -0.48 3.53 3.86
C PHE A 62 -1.82 4.06 3.36
N SER A 63 -2.09 5.34 3.60
CA SER A 63 -3.43 5.91 3.45
C SER A 63 -3.38 7.37 2.98
N PRO A 64 -4.37 7.82 2.18
CA PRO A 64 -4.50 9.23 1.81
C PRO A 64 -4.74 10.14 3.02
N LYS A 65 -5.10 9.58 4.19
CA LYS A 65 -5.33 10.31 5.45
C LYS A 65 -4.27 10.04 6.52
N GLY A 66 -3.12 9.49 6.14
CA GLY A 66 -2.08 9.13 7.10
C GLY A 66 -0.70 9.00 6.45
N ALA A 67 0.10 8.05 6.94
CA ALA A 67 1.40 7.75 6.38
C ALA A 67 1.28 7.41 4.88
N GLY A 68 2.20 7.96 4.08
CA GLY A 68 2.20 7.79 2.63
C GLY A 68 1.19 8.65 1.87
N MET A 69 0.48 9.60 2.51
CA MET A 69 -0.53 10.45 1.84
C MET A 69 -0.01 11.17 0.58
N ALA A 70 1.29 11.49 0.53
CA ALA A 70 1.91 12.14 -0.63
C ALA A 70 1.90 11.28 -1.90
N ARG A 71 1.69 9.96 -1.77
CA ARG A 71 1.52 9.01 -2.88
C ARG A 71 0.09 8.96 -3.42
N PHE A 72 -0.82 9.72 -2.83
CA PHE A 72 -2.21 9.77 -3.25
C PHE A 72 -2.55 11.12 -3.89
N THR A 73 -3.49 11.07 -4.83
CA THR A 73 -4.23 12.27 -5.27
C THR A 73 -5.21 12.70 -4.20
N LYS A 74 -5.68 13.95 -4.25
CA LYS A 74 -6.69 14.47 -3.29
C LYS A 74 -8.03 13.75 -3.40
N GLN A 75 -8.29 13.08 -4.52
CA GLN A 75 -9.51 12.33 -4.82
C GLN A 75 -9.52 10.94 -4.19
N SER A 76 -8.38 10.46 -3.68
CA SER A 76 -8.29 9.15 -3.05
C SER A 76 -9.10 9.10 -1.76
N THR A 77 -9.95 8.08 -1.63
CA THR A 77 -10.80 7.87 -0.46
C THR A 77 -10.40 6.64 0.35
N LEU A 78 -9.56 5.76 -0.23
CA LEU A 78 -9.09 4.51 0.37
C LEU A 78 -7.56 4.47 0.39
N GLY A 79 -7.03 3.72 1.36
CA GLY A 79 -5.60 3.38 1.46
C GLY A 79 -5.35 1.92 1.10
N PHE A 80 -4.08 1.53 1.13
CA PHE A 80 -3.66 0.15 0.96
C PHE A 80 -3.29 -0.49 2.29
N TYR A 81 -3.60 -1.77 2.40
CA TYR A 81 -3.11 -2.65 3.45
C TYR A 81 -2.65 -3.94 2.75
N LEU A 82 -1.35 -4.19 2.73
CA LEU A 82 -0.78 -5.41 2.17
C LEU A 82 -0.31 -6.28 3.33
N HIS A 83 -0.70 -7.55 3.31
CA HIS A 83 -0.35 -8.52 4.33
C HIS A 83 0.04 -9.82 3.63
N ARG A 84 1.26 -10.28 3.90
CA ARG A 84 1.82 -11.48 3.28
C ARG A 84 1.46 -12.71 4.12
N LEU A 85 0.98 -13.74 3.46
CA LEU A 85 0.65 -15.03 4.07
C LEU A 85 1.62 -16.12 3.61
N PRO A 86 1.93 -17.12 4.46
CA PRO A 86 1.51 -17.24 5.87
C PRO A 86 2.22 -16.23 6.79
N CYS A 87 1.61 -15.87 7.92
CA CYS A 87 2.25 -15.02 8.95
C CYS A 87 2.51 -15.83 10.23
N ALA A 88 3.41 -15.32 11.09
CA ALA A 88 3.86 -16.03 12.29
C ALA A 88 2.72 -16.36 13.30
N GLU A 89 1.58 -15.68 13.19
CA GLU A 89 0.43 -15.86 14.10
C GLU A 89 -0.64 -16.86 13.59
N GLY A 90 -0.41 -17.58 12.47
CA GLY A 90 -1.35 -18.56 11.92
C GLY A 90 -2.11 -18.06 10.68
N GLU A 91 -3.29 -18.63 10.38
CA GLU A 91 -4.09 -18.33 9.18
C GLU A 91 -4.66 -16.89 9.17
N GLY A 92 -3.80 -15.88 8.99
CA GLY A 92 -4.02 -14.68 8.18
C GLY A 92 -5.28 -13.82 8.34
N LYS A 93 -6.15 -14.09 9.31
CA LYS A 93 -7.43 -13.39 9.46
C LYS A 93 -7.18 -12.08 10.17
N LEU A 94 -7.05 -11.03 9.37
CA LEU A 94 -7.22 -9.67 9.85
C LEU A 94 -8.57 -9.60 10.58
N VAL A 95 -8.54 -9.50 11.90
CA VAL A 95 -9.73 -9.17 12.68
C VAL A 95 -10.12 -7.77 12.25
N ARG A 96 -11.13 -7.65 11.38
CA ARG A 96 -11.73 -6.36 11.03
C ARG A 96 -12.03 -5.65 12.35
N ARG A 97 -11.31 -4.57 12.67
CA ARG A 97 -11.66 -3.72 13.81
C ARG A 97 -13.11 -3.29 13.61
N LYS A 98 -14.01 -3.73 14.49
CA LYS A 98 -15.39 -3.25 14.51
C LYS A 98 -15.31 -1.73 14.64
N ARG A 99 -15.79 -1.00 13.64
CA ARG A 99 -15.97 0.46 13.75
C ARG A 99 -16.94 0.69 14.89
N THR A 100 -16.48 1.29 15.97
CA THR A 100 -17.37 1.85 17.00
C THR A 100 -18.23 2.92 16.32
N PRO A 101 -19.57 2.90 16.47
CA PRO A 101 -20.41 3.94 15.92
C PRO A 101 -19.99 5.28 16.51
N LYS A 102 -19.82 6.29 15.66
CA LYS A 102 -19.62 7.66 16.12
C LYS A 102 -20.95 8.11 16.75
N ALA A 103 -20.93 8.45 18.05
CA ALA A 103 -22.09 9.02 18.72
C ALA A 103 -22.58 10.26 17.93
N ARG A 104 -23.89 10.33 17.73
CA ARG A 104 -24.58 11.42 17.02
C ARG A 104 -24.62 12.68 17.86
#